data_AF-A0A1I6W0D4-F1
#
_entry.id   AF-A0A1I6W0D4-F1
#
_cell.length_a   1.000
_cell.length_b   1.000
_cell.length_c   1.000
_cell.angle_alpha   90.00
_cell.angle_beta   90.00
_cell.angle_gamma   90.00
#
_symmetry.space_group_name_H-M   'P 1'
#
loop_
_entity.id
_entity.type
_entity.pdbx_description
1 polymer ?
#
loop_
_entity_poly.entity_id
_entity_poly.type
_entity_poly.pdbx_seq_one_letter_code
_entity_poly.pdbx_strand_id
1 'polypeptide(L)'
;MSKINEYAIEKYTAHGYPRLFDEVGAEGLAVIQKHDEDAAKIVSEIKECDEVVYVGYSSTFSKYPDTIASFVDCKNGNRIYVVNRKIQK
;
A
#
# COMPACT_ATOMS: atom_id res chain seq x y z
N MET A 1 7.28 11.03 16.29
CA MET A 1 8.02 10.80 15.04
C MET A 1 7.22 9.78 14.24
N SER A 2 6.88 10.08 12.99
CA SER A 2 6.18 9.12 12.13
C SER A 2 7.08 7.92 11.91
N LYS A 3 6.60 6.71 12.17
CA LYS A 3 7.32 5.45 11.92
C LYS A 3 7.20 5.04 10.44
N ILE A 4 7.25 6.00 9.52
CA ILE A 4 7.11 5.77 8.08
C ILE A 4 8.30 6.45 7.42
N ASN A 5 9.07 5.66 6.68
CA ASN A 5 10.19 6.18 5.89
C ASN A 5 9.67 7.15 4.82
N GLU A 6 10.41 8.22 4.54
CA GLU A 6 10.00 9.24 3.57
C GLU A 6 9.83 8.70 2.14
N TYR A 7 10.50 7.58 1.83
CA TYR A 7 10.43 6.89 0.54
C TYR A 7 9.61 5.59 0.60
N ALA A 8 8.90 5.33 1.71
CA ALA A 8 8.16 4.08 1.86
C ALA A 8 7.02 3.90 0.85
N ILE A 9 6.42 5.00 0.39
CA ILE A 9 5.26 4.97 -0.49
C ILE A 9 5.68 5.48 -1.86
N GLU A 10 5.64 4.60 -2.85
CA GLU A 10 5.89 4.98 -4.25
C GLU A 10 4.70 5.76 -4.82
N LYS A 11 4.97 6.56 -5.85
CA LYS A 11 3.93 7.32 -6.56
C LYS A 11 3.47 6.56 -7.80
N TYR A 12 2.20 6.17 -7.83
CA TYR A 12 1.59 5.59 -9.02
C TYR A 12 1.40 6.64 -10.11
N THR A 13 1.99 6.37 -11.28
CA THR A 13 1.84 7.18 -12.49
C THR A 13 1.59 6.27 -13.68
N ALA A 14 0.90 6.77 -14.71
CA ALA A 14 0.67 6.00 -15.94
C ALA A 14 1.98 5.53 -16.60
N HIS A 15 3.06 6.30 -16.48
CA HIS A 15 4.37 5.93 -17.02
C HIS A 15 5.10 4.89 -16.16
N GLY A 16 5.02 5.02 -14.83
CA GLY A 16 5.66 4.08 -13.90
C GLY A 16 4.92 2.74 -13.82
N TYR A 17 3.59 2.75 -13.99
CA TYR A 17 2.73 1.57 -13.86
C TYR A 17 1.73 1.48 -15.02
N PRO A 18 2.19 1.34 -16.28
CA PRO A 18 1.33 1.37 -17.46
C PRO A 18 0.30 0.24 -17.47
N ARG A 19 0.66 -0.96 -16.98
CA ARG A 19 -0.28 -2.09 -16.89
C ARG A 19 -1.39 -1.84 -15.89
N LEU A 20 -1.04 -1.36 -14.70
CA LEU A 20 -2.02 -1.03 -13.67
C LEU A 20 -2.93 0.12 -14.14
N PHE A 21 -2.36 1.12 -14.82
CA PHE A 21 -3.13 2.21 -15.41
C PHE A 21 -4.13 1.73 -16.46
N ASP A 22 -3.77 0.78 -17.31
CA ASP A 22 -4.67 0.18 -18.30
C ASP A 22 -5.85 -0.54 -17.62
N GLU A 23 -5.60 -1.19 -16.48
CA GLU A 23 -6.61 -1.93 -15.72
C GLU A 23 -7.58 -1.03 -14.94
N VAL A 24 -7.07 0.00 -14.24
CA VAL A 24 -7.87 0.78 -13.28
C VAL A 24 -8.06 2.25 -13.65
N GLY A 25 -7.37 2.72 -14.68
CA GLY A 25 -7.39 4.12 -15.13
C GLY A 25 -6.74 5.09 -14.14
N ALA A 26 -6.80 6.38 -14.49
CA ALA A 26 -6.22 7.46 -13.67
C ALA A 26 -6.86 7.55 -12.28
N GLU A 27 -8.18 7.43 -12.21
CA GLU A 27 -8.91 7.47 -10.94
C GLU A 27 -8.57 6.27 -10.07
N GLY A 28 -8.49 5.07 -10.65
CA GLY A 28 -8.10 3.87 -9.92
C GLY A 28 -6.68 3.95 -9.36
N LEU A 29 -5.71 4.49 -10.10
CA LEU A 29 -4.37 4.74 -9.57
C LEU A 29 -4.40 5.67 -8.36
N ALA A 30 -5.21 6.73 -8.38
CA ALA A 30 -5.35 7.63 -7.24
C ALA A 30 -6.00 6.96 -6.03
N VAL A 31 -7.00 6.09 -6.25
CA VAL A 31 -7.63 5.31 -5.17
C VAL A 31 -6.65 4.31 -4.57
N ILE A 32 -5.86 3.62 -5.39
CA ILE A 32 -4.80 2.70 -4.94
C ILE A 32 -3.73 3.45 -4.17
N GLN A 33 -3.24 4.58 -4.70
CA GLN A 33 -2.28 5.46 -4.01
C GLN A 33 -2.79 5.81 -2.62
N LYS A 34 -4.06 6.22 -2.53
CA LYS A 34 -4.65 6.61 -1.25
C LYS A 34 -4.75 5.43 -0.29
N HIS A 35 -5.06 4.26 -0.80
CA HIS A 35 -5.09 3.04 -0.01
C HIS A 35 -3.70 2.67 0.53
N ASP A 36 -2.64 2.82 -0.26
CA ASP A 36 -1.25 2.59 0.17
C ASP A 36 -0.84 3.59 1.28
N GLU A 37 -1.20 4.87 1.15
CA GLU A 37 -0.99 5.86 2.21
C GLU A 37 -1.71 5.49 3.52
N ASP A 38 -2.97 5.09 3.42
CA ASP A 38 -3.77 4.67 4.56
C ASP A 38 -3.19 3.40 5.21
N ALA A 39 -2.74 2.44 4.40
CA ALA A 39 -2.10 1.20 4.85
C ALA A 39 -0.79 1.48 5.61
N ALA A 40 0.07 2.35 5.07
CA ALA A 40 1.30 2.79 5.72
C ALA A 40 1.00 3.36 7.12
N LYS A 41 -0.01 4.23 7.20
CA LYS A 41 -0.43 4.84 8.46
C LYS A 41 -0.92 3.78 9.45
N ILE A 42 -1.87 2.93 9.04
CA ILE A 42 -2.44 1.88 9.89
C ILE A 42 -1.35 0.98 10.47
N VAL A 43 -0.40 0.54 9.63
CA VAL A 43 0.69 -0.35 10.05
C VAL A 43 1.74 0.39 10.89
N SER A 44 1.98 1.68 10.65
CA SER A 44 2.90 2.45 11.51
C SER A 44 2.41 2.58 12.96
N GLU A 45 1.11 2.41 13.21
CA GLU A 45 0.49 2.56 14.53
C GLU A 45 0.51 1.25 15.35
N ILE A 46 0.79 0.10 14.74
CA ILE A 46 0.83 -1.17 15.46
C ILE A 46 2.21 -1.43 16.08
N LYS A 47 2.25 -2.30 17.11
CA LYS A 47 3.49 -2.65 17.80
C LYS A 47 4.41 -3.56 16.98
N GLU A 48 3.84 -4.32 16.06
CA GLU A 48 4.55 -5.30 15.23
C GLU A 48 5.38 -4.62 14.12
N CYS A 49 5.21 -3.32 13.89
CA CYS A 49 6.01 -2.54 12.95
C CYS A 49 6.84 -1.48 13.68
N ASP A 50 8.16 -1.54 13.50
CA ASP A 50 9.10 -0.57 14.04
C ASP A 50 9.20 0.68 13.16
N GLU A 51 9.36 0.50 11.86
CA GLU A 51 9.40 1.53 10.83
C GLU A 51 8.87 0.94 9.51
N VAL A 52 7.85 1.56 8.90
CA VAL A 52 7.38 1.21 7.56
C VAL A 52 8.42 1.68 6.55
N VAL A 53 8.97 0.74 5.78
CA VAL A 53 10.05 1.01 4.80
C VAL A 53 9.60 0.85 3.36
N TYR A 54 8.51 0.13 3.11
CA TYR A 54 7.96 -0.01 1.77
C TYR A 54 6.46 -0.33 1.83
N VAL A 55 5.70 0.22 0.88
CA VAL A 55 4.28 -0.08 0.66
C VAL A 55 4.03 -0.24 -0.82
N GLY A 56 3.29 -1.27 -1.20
CA GLY A 56 2.89 -1.48 -2.57
C GLY A 56 1.54 -2.15 -2.71
N TYR A 57 0.92 -1.91 -3.86
CA TYR A 57 -0.32 -2.55 -4.29
C TYR A 57 -0.07 -4.03 -4.58
N SER A 58 -0.89 -4.89 -3.98
CA SER A 58 -0.88 -6.32 -4.25
C SER A 58 -1.87 -6.66 -5.35
N SER A 59 -1.40 -6.87 -6.57
CA SER A 59 -2.23 -7.36 -7.68
C SER A 59 -2.78 -8.77 -7.45
N THR A 60 -2.15 -9.55 -6.56
CA THR A 60 -2.58 -10.93 -6.24
C THR A 60 -3.76 -10.98 -5.29
N PHE A 61 -3.82 -10.07 -4.31
CA PHE A 61 -4.89 -10.01 -3.31
C PHE A 61 -5.95 -8.95 -3.60
N SER A 62 -5.72 -8.10 -4.61
CA SER A 62 -6.68 -7.09 -5.05
C SER A 62 -7.57 -7.60 -6.15
N LYS A 63 -8.83 -7.19 -6.08
CA LYS A 63 -9.82 -7.33 -7.15
C LYS A 63 -10.52 -5.99 -7.30
N TYR A 64 -9.88 -5.08 -8.01
CA TYR A 64 -10.41 -3.73 -8.20
C TYR A 64 -11.74 -3.77 -8.99
N PRO A 65 -12.75 -2.96 -8.64
CA PRO A 65 -12.79 -1.98 -7.53
C PRO A 65 -13.23 -2.56 -6.18
N ASP A 66 -13.66 -3.83 -6.13
CA ASP A 66 -14.27 -4.44 -4.94
C ASP A 66 -13.30 -4.56 -3.75
N THR A 67 -12.04 -4.87 -4.03
CA THR A 67 -11.03 -5.17 -3.01
C THR A 67 -9.68 -4.60 -3.42
N ILE A 68 -9.11 -3.76 -2.56
CA ILE A 68 -7.75 -3.23 -2.71
C ILE A 68 -6.92 -3.74 -1.55
N ALA A 69 -5.81 -4.37 -1.88
CA ALA A 69 -4.86 -4.95 -0.94
C ALA A 69 -3.50 -4.27 -1.13
N SER A 70 -2.90 -3.82 -0.04
CA SER A 70 -1.53 -3.31 -0.01
C SER A 70 -0.71 -4.18 0.90
N PHE A 71 0.53 -4.46 0.51
CA PHE A 71 1.51 -5.05 1.42
C PHE A 71 2.40 -3.94 1.96
N VAL A 72 2.64 -3.99 3.26
CA VAL A 72 3.46 -3.04 3.99
C VAL A 72 4.62 -3.80 4.60
N ASP A 73 5.84 -3.43 4.21
CA ASP A 73 7.06 -3.98 4.75
C ASP A 73 7.62 -3.06 5.84
N CYS A 74 7.93 -3.68 6.97
CA CYS A 74 8.55 -3.04 8.12
C CYS A 74 10.06 -3.36 8.16
N LYS A 75 10.84 -2.46 8.75
CA LYS A 75 12.30 -2.58 8.88
C LYS A 75 12.72 -3.80 9.69
N ASN A 76 11.93 -4.21 10.67
CA ASN A 76 12.11 -5.45 11.41
C ASN A 76 11.86 -6.73 10.60
N GLY A 77 11.51 -6.62 9.30
CA GLY A 77 11.29 -7.74 8.39
C GLY A 77 9.85 -8.25 8.32
N ASN A 78 8.93 -7.65 9.09
CA ASN A 78 7.52 -8.04 9.04
C ASN A 78 6.85 -7.48 7.77
N ARG A 79 6.12 -8.34 7.05
CA ARG A 79 5.22 -7.94 5.98
C ARG A 79 3.78 -8.07 6.45
N ILE A 80 3.02 -6.98 6.36
CA ILE A 80 1.62 -6.92 6.79
C ILE A 80 0.75 -6.57 5.60
N TYR A 81 -0.31 -7.34 5.39
CA TYR A 81 -1.28 -7.06 4.33
C TYR A 81 -2.44 -6.25 4.90
N VAL A 82 -2.77 -5.15 4.23
CA VAL A 82 -3.94 -4.33 4.52
C VAL A 82 -4.90 -4.48 3.37
N VAL A 83 -6.10 -4.99 3.63
CA VAL A 83 -7.16 -5.17 2.63
C VAL A 83 -8.32 -4.26 2.99
N ASN A 84 -8.72 -3.37 2.09
CA ASN A 84 -9.77 -2.38 2.31
C ASN A 84 -9.61 -1.64 3.65
N ARG A 85 -8.39 -1.16 3.95
CA ARG A 85 -7.99 -0.47 5.19
C ARG A 85 -8.10 -1.31 6.46
N LYS A 86 -8.05 -2.65 6.34
CA LYS A 86 -8.02 -3.57 7.48
C LYS A 86 -6.82 -4.51 7.39
N ILE A 87 -6.03 -4.55 8.45
CA ILE A 87 -4.94 -5.52 8.59
C ILE A 87 -5.52 -6.94 8.55
N GLN A 88 -4.96 -7.78 7.69
CA GLN A 88 -5.22 -9.22 7.67
C GLN A 88 -4.20 -9.91 8.58
N LYS A 89 -4.69 -10.81 9.44
CA LYS A 89 -3.89 -11.59 10.39
C LYS A 89 -3.68 -13.01 9.88
#